data_AF-A0A0G1WA07-F1
#
_entry.id   AF-A0A0G1WA07-F1
#
_cell.length_a   1.000
_cell.length_b   1.000
_cell.length_c   1.000
_cell.angle_alpha   90.00
_cell.angle_beta   90.00
_cell.angle_gamma   90.00
#
_symmetry.space_group_name_H-M   'P 1'
#
loop_
_entity.id
_entity.type
_entity.pdbx_description
1 polymer ?
#
loop_
_entity_poly.entity_id
_entity_poly.type
_entity_poly.pdbx_seq_one_letter_code
_entity_poly.pdbx_strand_id
1 'polypeptide(L)'
;MKKYRMRVVRGAFIDPKILDDLGAKTIERFERDEWIGIDEVVADIEQLKELQKAMVKHYDDPNVPWYMDGRGAEDKNDIIIAFGADDGEGGRIFEFRTDDKNSIDQVVRYGISKSIPAEQMDFMEGKF
;
A
#
# COMPACT_ATOMS: atom_id res chain seq x y z
N MET A 1 0.42 20.44 1.49
CA MET A 1 0.61 19.29 0.60
C MET A 1 -0.39 18.22 0.99
N LYS A 2 -1.09 17.63 0.02
CA LYS A 2 -2.12 16.61 0.28
C LYS A 2 -1.47 15.40 0.94
N LYS A 3 -2.10 14.88 1.99
CA LYS A 3 -1.62 13.73 2.76
C LYS A 3 -2.63 12.60 2.70
N TYR A 4 -2.12 11.39 2.87
CA TYR A 4 -2.88 10.16 2.83
C TYR A 4 -2.59 9.33 4.07
N ARG A 5 -3.63 8.72 4.63
CA ARG A 5 -3.50 7.65 5.62
C ARG A 5 -3.38 6.33 4.87
N MET A 6 -2.17 5.79 4.85
CA MET A 6 -1.81 4.56 4.14
C MET A 6 -1.76 3.39 5.10
N ARG A 7 -2.21 2.23 4.64
CA ARG A 7 -1.98 0.92 5.21
C ARG A 7 -0.93 0.21 4.36
N VAL A 8 -0.02 -0.49 5.01
CA VAL A 8 0.99 -1.29 4.32
C VAL A 8 1.39 -2.49 5.18
N VAL A 9 1.70 -3.62 4.55
CA VAL A 9 2.26 -4.77 5.28
C VAL A 9 3.72 -4.49 5.59
N ARG A 10 4.08 -4.48 6.88
CA ARG A 10 5.43 -4.16 7.36
C ARG A 10 6.50 -5.06 6.74
N GLY A 11 6.18 -6.33 6.54
CA GLY A 11 7.06 -7.30 5.88
C GLY A 11 7.42 -6.95 4.44
N ALA A 12 6.69 -6.03 3.78
CA ALA A 12 6.99 -5.62 2.41
C ALA A 12 8.27 -4.75 2.30
N PHE A 13 8.93 -4.44 3.41
CA PHE A 13 10.17 -3.66 3.46
C PHE A 13 11.32 -4.51 4.03
N ILE A 14 12.47 -4.52 3.35
CA ILE A 14 13.70 -5.12 3.91
C ILE A 14 14.12 -4.39 5.20
N ASP A 15 14.05 -3.06 5.18
CA ASP A 15 14.31 -2.22 6.34
C ASP A 15 13.01 -1.49 6.74
N PRO A 16 12.23 -2.03 7.68
CA PRO A 16 10.97 -1.42 8.08
C PRO A 16 11.15 -0.13 8.89
N LYS A 17 12.39 0.28 9.22
CA LYS A 17 12.66 1.54 9.92
C LYS A 17 12.15 2.76 9.15
N ILE A 18 12.07 2.68 7.81
CA ILE A 18 11.49 3.75 6.98
C ILE A 18 10.04 4.07 7.38
N LEU A 19 9.28 3.07 7.83
CA LEU A 19 7.93 3.27 8.35
C LEU A 19 7.97 3.94 9.72
N ASP A 20 8.88 3.49 10.60
CA ASP A 20 9.03 4.02 11.95
C ASP A 20 9.46 5.51 11.94
N ASP A 21 10.35 5.88 11.02
CA ASP A 21 10.80 7.27 10.81
C ASP A 21 9.67 8.18 10.32
N LEU A 22 8.64 7.61 9.68
CA LEU A 22 7.40 8.30 9.30
C LEU A 22 6.33 8.28 10.41
N GLY A 23 6.63 7.72 11.57
CA GLY A 23 5.71 7.62 12.70
C GLY A 23 4.62 6.57 12.49
N ALA A 24 4.95 5.45 11.83
CA ALA A 24 4.03 4.34 11.63
C ALA A 24 3.41 3.83 12.93
N LYS A 25 2.15 3.41 12.84
CA LYS A 25 1.43 2.74 13.91
C LYS A 25 0.90 1.40 13.41
N THR A 26 1.29 0.31 14.05
CA THR A 26 0.69 -1.00 13.78
C THR A 26 -0.79 -1.00 14.15
N ILE A 27 -1.66 -1.24 13.16
CA ILE A 27 -3.12 -1.28 13.30
C ILE A 27 -3.66 -2.71 13.33
N GLU A 28 -2.92 -3.67 12.74
CA GLU A 28 -3.27 -5.08 12.75
C GLU A 28 -2.01 -5.94 12.83
N ARG A 29 -2.07 -7.05 13.55
CA ARG A 29 -1.01 -8.06 13.61
C ARG A 29 -1.60 -9.38 13.19
N PHE A 30 -1.02 -10.01 12.16
CA PHE A 30 -1.30 -11.41 11.89
C PHE A 30 -0.54 -12.27 12.93
N GLU A 31 -1.07 -13.42 13.34
CA GLU A 31 -0.59 -14.21 14.51
C GLU A 31 0.95 -14.40 14.59
N ARG A 32 1.48 -14.50 15.83
CA ARG A 32 2.85 -14.85 16.32
C ARG A 32 4.10 -14.32 15.60
N ASP A 33 3.98 -13.74 14.41
CA ASP A 33 5.09 -13.25 13.62
C ASP A 33 5.02 -11.72 13.57
N GLU A 34 5.91 -11.06 14.31
CA GLU A 34 5.98 -9.60 14.38
C GLU A 34 6.30 -8.94 13.02
N TRP A 35 6.70 -9.77 12.04
CA TRP A 35 7.05 -9.37 10.68
C TRP A 35 5.83 -9.18 9.76
N ILE A 36 4.68 -9.77 10.09
CA ILE A 36 3.46 -9.69 9.28
C ILE A 36 2.42 -8.87 10.06
N GLY A 37 2.64 -7.57 10.10
CA GLY A 37 1.71 -6.58 10.65
C GLY A 37 1.28 -5.59 9.57
N ILE A 38 0.08 -5.03 9.70
CA ILE A 38 -0.34 -3.87 8.92
C ILE A 38 -0.01 -2.61 9.72
N ASP A 39 0.84 -1.79 9.15
CA ASP A 39 1.20 -0.49 9.69
C ASP A 39 0.42 0.61 8.96
N GLU A 40 -0.05 1.61 9.73
CA GLU A 40 -0.61 2.84 9.21
C GLU A 40 0.44 3.96 9.23
N VAL A 41 0.64 4.64 8.10
CA VAL A 41 1.48 5.84 7.99
C VAL A 41 0.72 7.00 7.36
N VAL A 42 1.05 8.22 7.76
CA VAL A 42 0.52 9.43 7.12
C VAL A 42 1.60 10.04 6.23
N ALA A 43 1.43 9.92 4.92
CA ALA A 43 2.45 10.30 3.94
C ALA A 43 1.89 11.21 2.84
N ASP A 44 2.74 12.08 2.31
CA ASP A 44 2.52 12.77 1.03
C ASP A 44 3.09 11.99 -0.16
N ILE A 45 2.85 12.45 -1.39
CA ILE A 45 3.29 11.77 -2.62
C ILE A 45 4.82 11.60 -2.70
N GLU A 46 5.62 12.51 -2.16
CA GLU A 46 7.08 12.39 -2.20
C GLU A 46 7.53 11.27 -1.25
N GLN A 47 6.98 11.24 -0.03
CA GLN A 47 7.22 10.17 0.93
C GLN A 47 6.74 8.81 0.42
N LEU A 48 5.61 8.76 -0.30
CA LEU A 48 5.13 7.53 -0.93
C LEU A 48 6.10 6.99 -1.97
N LYS A 49 6.72 7.86 -2.78
CA LYS A 49 7.73 7.43 -3.77
C LYS A 49 8.97 6.85 -3.10
N GLU A 50 9.39 7.40 -1.95
CA GLU A 50 10.49 6.83 -1.18
C GLU A 50 10.13 5.47 -0.58
N LEU A 51 8.90 5.34 -0.05
CA LEU A 51 8.39 4.04 0.38
C LEU A 51 8.34 3.02 -0.77
N GLN A 52 7.82 3.38 -1.95
CA GLN A 52 7.79 2.49 -3.12
C GLN A 52 9.17 1.92 -3.48
N LYS A 53 10.23 2.73 -3.39
CA LYS A 53 11.61 2.30 -3.67
C LYS A 53 12.17 1.33 -2.64
N ALA A 54 11.67 1.40 -1.40
CA ALA A 54 12.11 0.56 -0.30
C ALA A 54 11.32 -0.77 -0.20
N MET A 55 10.21 -0.88 -0.94
CA MET A 55 9.40 -2.10 -0.98
C MET A 55 10.07 -3.21 -1.79
N VAL A 56 9.89 -4.45 -1.36
CA VAL A 56 10.48 -5.63 -1.98
C VAL A 56 9.42 -6.69 -2.26
N LYS A 57 9.54 -7.33 -3.43
CA LYS A 57 8.54 -8.28 -3.92
C LYS A 57 8.87 -9.65 -3.35
N HIS A 58 8.02 -10.12 -2.46
CA HIS A 58 8.11 -11.47 -1.90
C HIS A 58 7.42 -12.45 -2.85
N TYR A 59 8.16 -12.99 -3.82
CA TYR A 59 7.61 -13.93 -4.81
C TYR A 59 7.03 -15.21 -4.19
N ASP A 60 7.55 -15.61 -3.03
CA ASP A 60 7.19 -16.86 -2.35
C ASP A 60 6.16 -16.69 -1.21
N ASP A 61 5.81 -15.45 -0.85
CA ASP A 61 4.84 -15.18 0.22
C ASP A 61 3.72 -14.25 -0.27
N PRO A 62 2.56 -14.80 -0.64
CA PRO A 62 1.44 -13.98 -1.06
C PRO A 62 0.94 -13.07 0.09
N ASN A 63 1.14 -13.39 1.37
CA ASN A 63 0.60 -12.60 2.47
C ASN A 63 1.33 -11.26 2.70
N VAL A 64 2.43 -11.04 1.98
CA VAL A 64 3.21 -9.80 2.02
C VAL A 64 3.08 -9.11 0.66
N PRO A 65 1.89 -8.57 0.33
CA PRO A 65 1.70 -7.89 -0.92
C PRO A 65 2.56 -6.64 -0.97
N TRP A 66 3.07 -6.39 -2.16
CA TRP A 66 4.02 -5.33 -2.48
C TRP A 66 3.37 -3.96 -2.71
N TYR A 67 2.17 -3.72 -2.20
CA TYR A 67 1.50 -2.44 -2.39
C TYR A 67 1.05 -1.86 -1.05
N MET A 68 0.78 -0.56 -1.07
CA MET A 68 0.13 0.16 0.02
C MET A 68 -1.13 0.83 -0.52
N ASP A 69 -2.18 0.85 0.30
CA ASP A 69 -3.43 1.53 0.00
C ASP A 69 -3.79 2.52 1.07
N GLY A 70 -4.52 3.57 0.71
CA GLY A 70 -4.87 4.58 1.66
C GLY A 70 -6.02 5.48 1.22
N ARG A 71 -6.40 6.35 2.13
CA ARG A 71 -7.41 7.38 1.91
C ARG A 71 -6.86 8.76 2.17
N GLY A 72 -7.45 9.78 1.53
CA GLY A 72 -7.14 11.17 1.82
C GLY A 72 -7.28 11.46 3.31
N ALA A 73 -6.30 12.14 3.90
CA ALA A 73 -6.31 12.46 5.33
C ALA A 73 -7.47 13.41 5.71
N GLU A 74 -7.89 14.24 4.75
CA GLU A 74 -8.98 15.22 4.86
C GLU A 74 -10.27 14.76 4.15
N ASP A 75 -10.17 14.06 3.02
CA ASP A 75 -11.31 13.50 2.29
C ASP A 75 -11.15 11.98 2.11
N LYS A 76 -11.99 11.22 2.82
CA LYS A 76 -11.97 9.75 2.80
C LYS A 76 -12.46 9.15 1.47
N ASN A 77 -13.08 9.94 0.59
CA ASN A 77 -13.50 9.50 -0.73
C ASN A 77 -12.34 9.50 -1.74
N ASP A 78 -11.22 10.15 -1.42
CA ASP A 78 -9.99 10.02 -2.19
C ASP A 78 -9.30 8.73 -1.79
N ILE A 79 -9.13 7.82 -2.75
CA ILE A 79 -8.34 6.60 -2.64
C ILE A 79 -6.98 6.84 -3.26
N ILE A 80 -5.95 6.28 -2.64
CA ILE A 80 -4.61 6.21 -3.20
C ILE A 80 -4.06 4.79 -3.06
N ILE A 81 -3.43 4.29 -4.12
CA ILE A 81 -2.79 2.98 -4.15
C ILE A 81 -1.39 3.17 -4.71
N ALA A 82 -0.36 2.67 -4.04
CA ALA A 82 1.01 2.74 -4.50
C ALA A 82 1.65 1.34 -4.49
N PHE A 83 2.13 0.92 -5.66
CA PHE A 83 2.84 -0.34 -5.85
C PHE A 83 4.35 -0.09 -5.73
N GLY A 84 5.11 -0.97 -5.07
CA GLY A 84 6.57 -0.89 -5.00
C GLY A 84 7.27 -0.75 -6.37
N ALA A 85 8.53 -0.29 -6.35
CA ALA A 85 9.24 0.18 -7.54
C ALA A 85 9.96 -0.90 -8.38
N ASP A 86 10.25 -2.06 -7.80
CA ASP A 86 10.96 -3.17 -8.46
C ASP A 86 9.97 -4.04 -9.32
N ASP A 87 8.96 -3.41 -9.92
CA ASP A 87 7.88 -4.05 -10.71
C ASP A 87 8.24 -4.12 -12.20
N GLY A 88 9.50 -3.80 -12.52
CA GLY A 88 10.03 -3.59 -13.86
C GLY A 88 9.67 -2.24 -14.49
N GLU A 89 8.84 -1.41 -13.84
CA GLU A 89 8.32 -0.14 -14.36
C GLU A 89 8.64 1.07 -13.46
N GLY A 90 9.30 0.87 -12.31
CA GLY A 90 9.63 1.93 -11.37
C GLY A 90 8.50 2.26 -10.39
N GLY A 91 7.50 1.38 -10.30
CA GLY A 91 6.34 1.52 -9.42
C GLY A 91 5.27 2.43 -10.00
N ARG A 92 4.05 2.30 -9.47
CA ARG A 92 2.90 3.10 -9.92
C ARG A 92 2.04 3.55 -8.76
N ILE A 93 1.63 4.81 -8.82
CA ILE A 93 0.66 5.40 -7.90
C ILE A 93 -0.63 5.67 -8.67
N PHE A 94 -1.75 5.30 -8.09
CA PHE A 94 -3.08 5.60 -8.59
C PHE A 94 -3.81 6.45 -7.55
N GLU A 95 -4.41 7.55 -8.00
CA GLU A 95 -5.25 8.42 -7.18
C GLU A 95 -6.61 8.53 -7.86
N PHE A 96 -7.68 8.18 -7.17
CA PHE A 96 -9.03 8.16 -7.72
C PHE A 96 -10.09 8.31 -6.64
N ARG A 97 -11.35 8.49 -7.05
CA ARG A 97 -12.48 8.61 -6.14
C ARG A 97 -13.12 7.25 -5.90
N THR A 98 -13.70 7.04 -4.71
CA THR A 98 -14.38 5.78 -4.34
C THR A 98 -15.51 5.35 -5.29
N ASP A 99 -16.10 6.28 -6.05
CA ASP A 99 -17.16 6.02 -7.02
C ASP A 99 -16.64 5.78 -8.45
N ASP A 100 -15.34 5.93 -8.69
CA ASP A 100 -14.71 5.70 -9.99
C ASP A 100 -14.41 4.21 -10.22
N LYS A 101 -15.45 3.49 -10.65
CA LYS A 101 -15.36 2.06 -10.99
C LYS A 101 -14.33 1.74 -12.05
N ASN A 102 -14.10 2.65 -13.01
CA ASN A 102 -13.13 2.42 -14.08
C ASN A 102 -11.71 2.43 -13.53
N SER A 103 -11.40 3.38 -12.64
CA SER A 103 -10.10 3.44 -11.97
C SER A 103 -9.87 2.24 -11.05
N ILE A 104 -10.89 1.81 -10.31
CA ILE A 104 -10.82 0.58 -9.48
C ILE A 104 -10.45 -0.64 -10.35
N ASP A 105 -11.18 -0.87 -11.45
CA ASP A 105 -10.92 -1.99 -12.36
C ASP A 105 -9.49 -1.93 -12.95
N GLN A 106 -9.01 -0.73 -13.28
CA GLN A 106 -7.65 -0.55 -13.81
C GLN A 106 -6.58 -0.90 -12.77
N VAL A 107 -6.75 -0.49 -11.52
CA VAL A 107 -5.81 -0.79 -10.44
C VAL A 107 -5.78 -2.28 -10.16
N VAL A 108 -6.93 -2.94 -10.05
CA VAL A 108 -7.01 -4.39 -9.81
C VAL A 108 -6.34 -5.16 -10.94
N ARG A 109 -6.61 -4.80 -12.21
CA ARG A 109 -5.92 -5.41 -13.36
C ARG A 109 -4.42 -5.18 -13.32
N TYR A 110 -3.98 -4.00 -12.91
CA TYR A 110 -2.56 -3.71 -12.75
C TYR A 110 -1.92 -4.60 -11.68
N GLY A 111 -2.50 -4.70 -10.48
CA GLY A 111 -1.98 -5.56 -9.42
C GLY A 111 -1.93 -7.04 -9.81
N ILE A 112 -2.97 -7.56 -10.49
CA ILE A 112 -2.97 -8.93 -11.03
C ILE A 112 -1.81 -9.13 -12.01
N SER A 113 -1.56 -8.15 -12.90
CA SER A 113 -0.43 -8.22 -13.83
C SER A 113 0.94 -8.22 -13.14
N LYS A 114 1.00 -7.71 -11.90
CA LYS A 114 2.19 -7.75 -11.03
C LYS A 114 2.20 -8.95 -10.07
N SER A 115 1.30 -9.93 -10.27
CA SER A 115 1.18 -11.15 -9.48
C SER A 115 0.60 -10.96 -8.06
N ILE A 116 -0.12 -9.87 -7.82
CA ILE A 116 -0.87 -9.66 -6.57
C ILE A 116 -2.28 -10.22 -6.76
N PRO A 117 -2.73 -11.21 -5.96
CA PRO A 117 -4.08 -11.76 -6.05
C PRO A 117 -5.15 -10.69 -5.85
N ALA A 118 -6.26 -10.80 -6.58
CA ALA A 118 -7.36 -9.82 -6.49
C ALA A 118 -7.98 -9.76 -5.10
N GLU A 119 -8.02 -10.91 -4.41
CA GLU A 119 -8.58 -11.07 -3.07
C GLU A 119 -7.79 -10.30 -2.00
N GLN A 120 -6.53 -9.94 -2.30
CA GLN A 120 -5.70 -9.14 -1.41
C GLN A 120 -5.81 -7.65 -1.67
N MET A 121 -6.39 -7.24 -2.81
CA MET A 121 -6.55 -5.84 -3.20
C MET A 121 -7.88 -5.28 -2.68
N ASP A 122 -8.08 -5.39 -1.37
CA ASP A 122 -9.29 -4.94 -0.70
C ASP A 122 -9.14 -3.52 -0.12
N PHE A 123 -8.85 -2.58 -1.01
CA PHE A 123 -8.80 -1.15 -0.68
C PHE A 123 -10.18 -0.49 -0.66
N MET A 124 -11.25 -1.24 -1.01
CA MET A 124 -12.62 -0.76 -1.04
C MET A 124 -13.38 -1.04 0.26
N GLU A 125 -13.19 -2.19 0.89
CA GLU A 125 -13.86 -2.52 2.17
C GLU A 125 -13.16 -1.91 3.39
N GLY A 126 -12.05 -1.20 3.19
CA GLY A 126 -11.18 -0.68 4.24
C GLY A 126 -11.94 -0.17 5.47
N LYS A 127 -11.80 -0.89 6.58
CA LYS A 127 -12.17 -0.45 7.93
C LYS A 127 -11.14 0.61 8.35
N PHE A 128 -11.46 1.88 8.12
CA PHE A 128 -10.71 3.04 8.65
C PHE A 128 -11.35 3.54 9.94
#